data_AF-A0A7C1V6D9-F1
#
_entry.id   AF-A0A7C1V6D9-F1
#
_cell.length_a   1.000
_cell.length_b   1.000
_cell.length_c   1.000
_cell.angle_alpha   90.00
_cell.angle_beta   90.00
_cell.angle_gamma   90.00
#
_symmetry.space_group_name_H-M   'P 1'
#
loop_
_entity.id
_entity.type
_entity.pdbx_description
1 polymer ?
#
loop_
_entity_poly.entity_id
_entity_poly.type
_entity_poly.pdbx_seq_one_letter_code
_entity_poly.pdbx_strand_id
1 'polypeptide(L)'
;MVDFNKITEFFTNSTIPPNMLKRGQLVLNNFMKPIKILFEQKNIPKEPWSDEQIEFLLLTLSNMDTDKDDTAARVGEREGRIVSKLQLKTSAGFCHGVGRSGFLTAPQPKAPGGSIMYEISNYLARDILRNFGLPNISKA
;
A
#
# COMPACT_ATOMS: atom_id res chain seq x y z
N MET A 1 18.12 4.02 2.60
CA MET A 1 16.66 3.76 2.69
C MET A 1 16.36 3.23 4.09
N VAL A 2 15.29 3.69 4.73
CA VAL A 2 14.95 3.26 6.11
C VAL A 2 14.25 1.90 6.03
N ASP A 3 14.82 0.89 6.66
CA ASP A 3 14.15 -0.40 6.91
C ASP A 3 13.46 -0.34 8.28
N PHE A 4 12.13 -0.29 8.28
CA PHE A 4 11.34 -0.21 9.51
C PHE A 4 11.50 -1.44 10.43
N ASN A 5 11.96 -2.59 9.91
CA ASN A 5 12.27 -3.76 10.74
C ASN A 5 13.53 -3.57 11.60
N LYS A 6 14.33 -2.56 11.25
CA LYS A 6 15.62 -2.24 11.88
C LYS A 6 15.66 -0.79 12.36
N ILE A 7 14.51 -0.14 12.54
CA ILE A 7 14.46 1.29 12.89
C ILE A 7 15.19 1.58 14.21
N THR A 8 15.22 0.62 15.15
CA THR A 8 15.95 0.77 16.41
C THR A 8 17.47 0.86 16.25
N GLU A 9 18.05 0.37 15.15
CA GLU A 9 19.50 0.42 14.90
C GLU A 9 19.99 1.88 14.78
N PHE A 10 19.14 2.77 14.28
CA PHE A 10 19.41 4.22 14.18
C PHE A 10 19.45 4.92 15.55
N PHE A 11 18.99 4.28 16.62
CA PHE A 11 18.90 4.85 17.97
C PHE A 11 19.79 4.13 18.99
N THR A 12 20.75 3.34 18.52
CA THR A 12 21.66 2.55 19.38
C THR A 12 22.50 3.41 20.34
N ASN A 13 22.84 4.65 19.95
CA ASN A 13 23.56 5.61 20.79
C ASN A 13 22.64 6.64 21.48
N SER A 14 21.33 6.39 21.50
CA SER A 14 20.37 7.28 22.16
C SER A 14 20.33 7.06 23.67
N THR A 15 19.72 8.00 24.40
CA THR A 15 19.42 7.84 25.83
C THR A 15 18.30 6.84 26.11
N ILE A 16 17.67 6.27 25.06
CA ILE A 16 16.54 5.36 25.19
C ILE A 16 17.07 3.97 25.59
N PRO A 17 16.59 3.39 26.70
CA PRO A 17 17.01 2.06 27.13
C PRO A 17 16.77 0.96 26.07
N PRO A 18 17.70 0.00 25.88
CA PRO A 18 17.58 -1.03 24.84
C PRO A 18 16.32 -1.90 24.94
N ASN A 19 15.81 -2.16 26.15
CA ASN A 19 14.57 -2.90 26.36
C ASN A 19 13.35 -2.13 25.83
N MET A 20 13.32 -0.80 25.97
CA MET A 20 12.25 0.03 25.42
C MET A 20 12.28 0.03 23.89
N LEU A 21 13.47 0.16 23.28
CA LEU A 21 13.64 0.04 21.83
C LEU A 21 13.13 -1.31 21.31
N LYS A 22 13.55 -2.41 21.93
CA LYS A 22 13.09 -3.77 21.58
C LYS A 22 11.57 -3.91 21.71
N ARG A 23 10.97 -3.35 22.76
CA ARG A 23 9.52 -3.38 22.95
C ARG A 23 8.79 -2.59 21.86
N GLY A 24 9.29 -1.41 21.50
CA GLY A 24 8.76 -0.60 20.40
C GLY A 24 8.81 -1.34 19.06
N GLN A 25 9.95 -1.95 18.73
CA GLN A 25 10.10 -2.75 17.52
C GLN A 25 9.12 -3.93 17.48
N LEU A 26 8.92 -4.62 18.61
CA LEU A 26 7.95 -5.72 18.70
C LEU A 26 6.52 -5.24 18.38
N VAL A 27 6.10 -4.10 18.92
CA VAL A 27 4.77 -3.53 18.67
C VAL A 27 4.61 -3.12 17.21
N LEU A 28 5.61 -2.47 16.63
CA LEU A 28 5.61 -2.09 15.22
C LEU A 28 5.54 -3.32 14.30
N ASN A 29 6.32 -4.36 14.60
CA ASN A 29 6.30 -5.61 13.83
C ASN A 29 4.93 -6.28 13.88
N ASN A 30 4.24 -6.24 15.03
CA ASN A 30 2.87 -6.76 15.14
C ASN A 30 1.88 -5.97 14.29
N PHE A 31 1.99 -4.64 14.26
CA PHE A 31 1.17 -3.78 13.39
C PHE A 31 1.39 -4.10 11.91
N MET A 32 2.64 -4.34 11.49
CA MET A 32 3.01 -4.62 10.10
C MET A 32 2.79 -6.07 9.65
N LYS A 33 2.67 -7.01 10.59
CA LYS A 33 2.59 -8.45 10.32
C LYS A 33 1.42 -8.81 9.38
N PRO A 34 0.19 -8.30 9.54
CA PRO A 34 -0.90 -8.63 8.63
C PRO A 34 -0.64 -8.16 7.20
N ILE A 35 -0.01 -7.00 7.01
CA ILE A 35 0.37 -6.47 5.70
C ILE A 35 1.37 -7.40 5.00
N LYS A 36 2.38 -7.85 5.73
CA LYS A 36 3.33 -8.84 5.22
C LYS A 36 2.62 -10.13 4.77
N ILE A 37 1.71 -10.65 5.61
CA ILE A 37 0.92 -11.84 5.31
C ILE A 37 0.09 -11.65 4.03
N LEU A 38 -0.55 -10.49 3.84
CA LEU A 38 -1.29 -10.18 2.62
C LEU A 38 -0.41 -10.24 1.37
N PHE A 39 0.78 -9.66 1.41
CA PHE A 39 1.69 -9.69 0.26
C PHE A 39 2.19 -11.09 -0.09
N GLU A 40 2.42 -11.93 0.93
CA GLU A 40 2.88 -13.31 0.75
C GLU A 40 1.75 -14.24 0.29
N GLN A 41 0.58 -14.15 0.92
CA GLN A 41 -0.53 -15.09 0.72
C GLN A 41 -1.51 -14.65 -0.36
N LYS A 42 -1.67 -13.33 -0.56
CA LYS A 42 -2.58 -12.75 -1.57
C LYS A 42 -4.04 -13.21 -1.42
N ASN A 43 -4.46 -13.44 -0.19
CA ASN A 43 -5.79 -13.95 0.17
C ASN A 43 -6.46 -13.01 1.18
N ILE A 44 -7.78 -13.15 1.34
CA ILE A 44 -8.51 -12.37 2.34
C ILE A 44 -8.00 -12.71 3.75
N PRO A 45 -7.71 -11.70 4.60
CA PRO A 45 -7.26 -11.98 5.94
C PRO A 45 -8.36 -12.66 6.75
N LYS A 46 -7.99 -13.64 7.57
CA LYS A 46 -8.93 -14.35 8.46
C LYS A 46 -9.48 -13.43 9.54
N GLU A 47 -8.62 -12.58 10.08
CA GLU A 47 -8.96 -11.57 11.07
C GLU A 47 -9.01 -10.19 10.39
N PRO A 48 -10.01 -9.35 10.70
CA PRO A 48 -10.10 -8.01 10.15
C PRO A 48 -8.92 -7.16 10.59
N TRP A 49 -8.51 -6.25 9.71
CA TRP A 49 -7.51 -5.25 10.04
C TRP A 49 -8.17 -4.06 10.71
N SER A 50 -7.38 -3.30 11.48
CA SER A 50 -7.83 -1.99 11.93
C SER A 50 -7.80 -0.98 10.78
N ASP A 51 -8.59 0.09 10.90
CA ASP A 51 -8.62 1.15 9.88
C ASP A 51 -7.24 1.78 9.70
N GLU A 52 -6.45 1.92 10.77
CA GLU A 52 -5.09 2.46 10.71
C GLU A 52 -4.15 1.58 9.88
N GLN A 53 -4.32 0.25 9.92
CA GLN A 53 -3.51 -0.67 9.10
C GLN A 53 -3.88 -0.55 7.62
N ILE A 54 -5.17 -0.40 7.32
CA ILE A 54 -5.67 -0.21 5.96
C ILE A 54 -5.16 1.13 5.42
N GLU A 55 -5.36 2.21 6.18
CA GLU A 55 -4.88 3.55 5.83
C GLU A 55 -3.36 3.59 5.66
N PHE A 56 -2.61 2.93 6.55
CA PHE A 56 -1.16 2.85 6.43
C PHE A 56 -0.74 2.17 5.12
N LEU A 57 -1.37 1.06 4.75
CA LEU A 57 -1.07 0.36 3.49
C LEU A 57 -1.41 1.25 2.28
N LEU A 58 -2.60 1.85 2.26
CA LEU A 58 -3.03 2.70 1.15
C LEU A 58 -2.13 3.93 1.01
N LEU A 59 -1.79 4.58 2.12
CA LEU A 59 -0.87 5.72 2.13
C LEU A 59 0.50 5.30 1.61
N THR A 60 1.05 4.17 2.09
CA THR A 60 2.35 3.64 1.64
C THR A 60 2.36 3.42 0.13
N LEU A 61 1.34 2.76 -0.40
CA LEU A 61 1.23 2.50 -1.84
C LEU A 61 1.03 3.79 -2.63
N SER A 62 0.19 4.72 -2.18
CA SER A 62 -0.06 5.99 -2.90
C SER A 62 1.19 6.87 -3.02
N ASN A 63 2.14 6.75 -2.08
CA ASN A 63 3.43 7.45 -2.13
C ASN A 63 4.39 6.88 -3.18
N MET A 64 4.04 5.78 -3.85
CA MET A 64 4.80 5.22 -4.98
C MET A 64 4.37 5.80 -6.34
N ASP A 65 3.25 6.55 -6.39
CA ASP A 65 2.77 7.15 -7.64
C ASP A 65 3.62 8.37 -8.05
N THR A 66 3.77 8.59 -9.35
CA THR A 66 4.73 9.59 -9.87
C THR A 66 4.34 11.03 -9.55
N ASP A 67 3.09 11.30 -9.16
CA ASP A 67 2.67 12.64 -8.76
C ASP A 67 3.21 13.07 -7.39
N LYS A 68 3.86 12.16 -6.63
CA LYS A 68 4.53 12.42 -5.35
C LYS A 68 6.05 12.59 -5.51
N ASP A 69 6.58 12.43 -6.71
CA ASP A 69 7.98 12.75 -7.00
C ASP A 69 8.14 14.28 -7.01
N ASP A 70 8.88 14.80 -6.04
CA ASP A 70 9.15 16.23 -5.86
C ASP A 70 10.18 16.77 -6.87
N THR A 71 10.92 15.89 -7.53
CA THR A 71 11.92 16.24 -8.56
C THR A 71 11.36 16.17 -9.98
N ALA A 72 10.15 15.66 -10.16
CA ALA A 72 9.53 15.52 -11.47
C ALA A 72 9.14 16.87 -12.10
N ALA A 73 9.51 17.08 -13.38
CA ALA A 73 9.20 18.32 -14.11
C ALA A 73 7.69 18.53 -14.38
N ARG A 74 6.89 17.46 -14.37
CA ARG A 74 5.41 17.45 -14.49
C ARG A 74 4.87 18.39 -15.58
N VAL A 75 5.39 18.27 -16.80
CA VAL A 75 5.02 19.12 -17.96
C VAL A 75 3.82 18.60 -18.76
N GLY A 76 3.32 17.41 -18.45
CA GLY A 76 2.20 16.80 -19.18
C GLY A 76 0.83 17.43 -18.87
N GLU A 77 -0.15 17.01 -19.68
CA GLU A 77 -1.56 17.36 -19.53
C GLU A 77 -2.22 16.59 -18.37
N ARG A 78 -1.77 15.36 -18.10
CA ARG A 78 -2.31 14.48 -17.05
C ARG A 78 -1.24 14.08 -16.04
N GLU A 79 -0.98 14.99 -15.11
CA GLU A 79 0.10 14.92 -14.10
C GLU A 79 -0.40 14.69 -12.66
N GLY A 80 -1.66 14.26 -12.49
CA GLY A 80 -2.21 13.97 -11.16
C GLY A 80 -2.25 15.20 -10.23
N ARG A 81 -2.34 16.41 -10.79
CA ARG A 81 -2.38 17.66 -10.00
C ARG A 81 -3.71 17.72 -9.23
N ILE A 82 -3.63 17.97 -7.93
CA ILE A 82 -4.79 18.17 -7.05
C ILE A 82 -4.98 19.64 -6.74
N VAL A 83 -6.24 20.09 -6.67
CA VAL A 83 -6.57 21.47 -6.25
C VAL A 83 -6.88 21.52 -4.77
N SER A 84 -7.55 20.49 -4.24
CA SER A 84 -7.96 20.41 -2.84
C SER A 84 -7.46 19.15 -2.19
N LYS A 85 -6.91 19.27 -0.98
CA LYS A 85 -6.51 18.12 -0.16
C LYS A 85 -7.70 17.23 0.23
N LEU A 86 -8.94 17.73 0.13
CA LEU A 86 -10.14 16.90 0.34
C LEU A 86 -10.24 15.77 -0.69
N GLN A 87 -9.74 15.97 -1.92
CA GLN A 87 -9.72 14.93 -2.95
C GLN A 87 -8.87 13.73 -2.54
N LEU A 88 -7.77 13.96 -1.80
CA LEU A 88 -6.90 12.90 -1.31
C LEU A 88 -7.60 11.97 -0.32
N LYS A 89 -8.56 12.50 0.46
CA LYS A 89 -9.34 11.68 1.41
C LYS A 89 -10.25 10.70 0.67
N THR A 90 -10.81 11.11 -0.47
CA THR A 90 -11.69 10.26 -1.27
C THR A 90 -10.94 9.30 -2.19
N SER A 91 -9.75 9.68 -2.67
CA SER A 91 -8.93 8.82 -3.55
C SER A 91 -7.92 7.96 -2.80
N ALA A 92 -7.88 8.03 -1.46
CA ALA A 92 -6.83 7.46 -0.63
C ALA A 92 -5.40 7.81 -1.10
N GLY A 93 -5.25 8.99 -1.72
CA GLY A 93 -4.00 9.44 -2.30
C GLY A 93 -3.73 9.01 -3.74
N PHE A 94 -4.50 8.11 -4.36
CA PHE A 94 -4.24 7.64 -5.74
C PHE A 94 -4.77 8.61 -6.80
N CYS A 95 -4.02 9.66 -7.12
CA CYS A 95 -4.44 10.75 -8.01
C CYS A 95 -4.50 10.35 -9.50
N HIS A 96 -3.69 9.40 -9.92
CA HIS A 96 -3.64 8.96 -11.31
C HIS A 96 -4.73 7.93 -11.68
N GLY A 97 -5.37 7.33 -10.67
CA GLY A 97 -6.32 6.24 -10.82
C GLY A 97 -5.63 4.91 -11.15
N VAL A 98 -6.40 3.97 -11.71
CA VAL A 98 -5.93 2.63 -12.08
C VAL A 98 -6.08 2.41 -13.58
N GLY A 99 -5.29 1.50 -14.14
CA GLY A 99 -5.37 1.12 -15.55
C GLY A 99 -4.78 2.14 -16.52
N ARG A 100 -4.84 1.79 -17.81
CA ARG A 100 -4.41 2.62 -18.93
C ARG A 100 -5.58 2.92 -19.86
N SER A 101 -5.38 3.89 -20.76
CA SER A 101 -6.33 4.13 -21.84
C SER A 101 -6.56 2.85 -22.64
N GLY A 102 -7.81 2.40 -22.69
CA GLY A 102 -8.22 1.16 -23.37
C GLY A 102 -8.06 -0.14 -22.56
N PHE A 103 -7.34 -0.15 -21.43
CA PHE A 103 -7.07 -1.39 -20.67
C PHE A 103 -7.01 -1.14 -19.16
N LEU A 104 -8.09 -1.50 -18.45
CA LEU A 104 -8.21 -1.28 -17.00
C LEU A 104 -7.19 -2.09 -16.17
N THR A 105 -6.91 -3.32 -16.57
CA THR A 105 -6.00 -4.23 -15.84
C THR A 105 -4.53 -4.04 -16.20
N ALA A 106 -4.22 -3.17 -17.17
CA ALA A 106 -2.84 -2.87 -17.50
C ALA A 106 -2.21 -1.96 -16.43
N PRO A 107 -1.00 -2.26 -15.93
CA PRO A 107 -0.33 -1.40 -14.97
C PRO A 107 -0.09 -0.01 -15.57
N GLN A 108 -0.32 1.02 -14.77
CA GLN A 108 -0.19 2.42 -15.15
C GLN A 108 1.22 2.92 -14.82
N PRO A 109 2.05 3.29 -15.81
CA PRO A 109 3.42 3.76 -15.56
C PRO A 109 3.51 4.98 -14.65
N LYS A 110 2.50 5.86 -14.66
CA LYS A 110 2.41 7.03 -13.77
C LYS A 110 1.86 6.70 -12.36
N ALA A 111 1.36 5.49 -12.17
CA ALA A 111 0.76 5.06 -10.91
C ALA A 111 1.21 3.63 -10.53
N PRO A 112 2.52 3.40 -10.26
CA PRO A 112 2.98 2.10 -9.81
C PRO A 112 2.26 1.64 -8.53
N GLY A 113 2.05 2.56 -7.58
CA GLY A 113 1.34 2.29 -6.33
C GLY A 113 -0.12 1.92 -6.55
N GLY A 114 -0.83 2.72 -7.34
CA GLY A 114 -2.21 2.44 -7.75
C GLY A 114 -2.35 1.11 -8.50
N SER A 115 -1.35 0.74 -9.31
CA SER A 115 -1.33 -0.53 -10.04
C SER A 115 -1.17 -1.73 -9.09
N ILE A 116 -0.28 -1.64 -8.10
CA ILE A 116 -0.11 -2.67 -7.06
C ILE A 116 -1.39 -2.80 -6.23
N MET A 117 -1.97 -1.68 -5.80
CA MET A 117 -3.24 -1.66 -5.06
C MET A 117 -4.35 -2.38 -5.83
N TYR A 118 -4.45 -2.13 -7.14
CA TYR A 118 -5.45 -2.78 -7.99
C TYR A 118 -5.20 -4.29 -8.15
N GLU A 119 -3.93 -4.69 -8.28
CA GLU A 119 -3.55 -6.10 -8.34
C GLU A 119 -3.91 -6.86 -7.04
N ILE A 120 -3.62 -6.26 -5.88
CA ILE A 120 -4.01 -6.80 -4.57
C ILE A 120 -5.54 -6.94 -4.49
N SER A 121 -6.28 -5.92 -4.92
CA SER A 121 -7.74 -5.95 -4.93
C SER A 121 -8.28 -7.11 -5.76
N ASN A 122 -7.69 -7.39 -6.92
CA ASN A 122 -8.06 -8.54 -7.75
C ASN A 122 -7.70 -9.89 -7.10
N TYR A 123 -6.58 -9.97 -6.37
CA TYR A 123 -6.24 -11.17 -5.60
C TYR A 123 -7.28 -11.46 -4.51
N LEU A 124 -7.68 -10.43 -3.75
CA LEU A 124 -8.69 -10.53 -2.71
C LEU A 124 -10.05 -10.93 -3.28
N ALA A 125 -10.50 -10.27 -4.35
CA ALA A 125 -11.75 -10.59 -5.02
C ALA A 125 -11.76 -12.06 -5.51
N ARG A 126 -10.66 -12.50 -6.13
CA ARG A 126 -10.52 -13.89 -6.59
C ARG A 126 -10.58 -14.89 -5.45
N ASP A 127 -9.91 -14.59 -4.33
CA ASP A 127 -9.92 -15.47 -3.15
C ASP A 127 -11.34 -15.60 -2.57
N ILE A 128 -12.06 -14.48 -2.45
CA ILE A 128 -13.49 -14.51 -2.08
C ILE A 128 -14.27 -15.40 -3.05
N LEU A 129 -14.17 -15.19 -4.36
CA LEU A 129 -14.91 -15.98 -5.35
C LEU A 129 -14.63 -17.48 -5.23
N ARG A 130 -13.38 -17.87 -4.95
CA ARG A 130 -13.00 -19.27 -4.68
C ARG A 130 -13.68 -19.81 -3.42
N ASN A 131 -13.68 -19.03 -2.34
CA ASN A 131 -14.30 -19.40 -1.07
C ASN A 131 -15.83 -19.52 -1.18
N PHE A 132 -16.46 -18.82 -2.13
CA PHE A 132 -17.91 -18.84 -2.38
C PHE A 132 -18.34 -19.76 -3.53
N GLY A 133 -17.49 -20.72 -3.94
CA GLY A 133 -17.89 -21.81 -4.83
C GLY A 133 -17.36 -21.76 -6.26
N LEU A 134 -16.40 -20.88 -6.57
CA LEU A 134 -15.71 -20.86 -7.86
C LEU A 134 -14.23 -21.29 -7.71
N PRO A 135 -13.92 -22.53 -7.29
CA PRO A 135 -12.56 -22.93 -6.88
C PRO A 135 -11.52 -22.83 -8.01
N ASN A 136 -11.94 -22.97 -9.27
CA ASN A 136 -11.07 -22.99 -10.44
C ASN A 136 -10.90 -21.61 -11.13
N ILE A 137 -11.48 -20.54 -10.57
CA ILE A 137 -11.34 -19.20 -11.18
C ILE A 137 -9.88 -18.75 -11.15
N SER A 138 -9.35 -18.33 -12.29
CA SER A 138 -7.95 -17.93 -12.46
C SER A 138 -7.73 -16.43 -12.29
N LYS A 139 -8.73 -15.62 -12.66
CA LYS A 139 -8.76 -14.16 -12.59
C LYS A 139 -10.15 -13.70 -12.14
N ALA A 140 -10.19 -12.71 -11.25
CA ALA A 140 -11.42 -11.98 -10.95
C ALA A 140 -11.83 -11.09 -12.12
#